data_AF-A0A964BFW7-F1
#
_entry.id   AF-A0A964BFW7-F1
#
_cell.length_a   1.000
_cell.length_b   1.000
_cell.length_c   1.000
_cell.angle_alpha   90.00
_cell.angle_beta   90.00
_cell.angle_gamma   90.00
#
_symmetry.space_group_name_H-M   'P 1'
#
loop_
_entity.id
_entity.type
_entity.pdbx_description
1 polymer ?
#
loop_
_entity_poly.entity_id
_entity_poly.type
_entity_poly.pdbx_seq_one_letter_code
_entity_poly.pdbx_strand_id
1 'polypeptide(L)'
;MDFSRFDSRAAADKPQAMHIKSPVNGKPLYDDGDKSKPCRVLVYGIEGNRGQDAVTAAQRARMKDREADRNEPRSLSEIQAGMVKEFAPLIAGFENVNRGDKPATEEDAEWFLGLNFIGGNAKQQSFVEQVRDFATDRGNYLGNV
;
A
#
# COMPACT_ATOMS: atom_id res chain seq x y z
N MET A 1 -19.38 -28.15 0.89
CA MET A 1 -18.56 -26.97 1.20
C MET A 1 -18.61 -26.07 -0.01
N ASP A 2 -18.94 -24.79 0.18
CA ASP A 2 -18.95 -23.81 -0.90
C ASP A 2 -17.54 -23.22 -1.08
N PHE A 3 -16.97 -23.33 -2.28
CA PHE A 3 -15.63 -22.85 -2.60
C PHE A 3 -15.61 -21.38 -3.04
N SER A 4 -16.76 -20.76 -3.27
CA SER A 4 -16.86 -19.33 -3.61
C SER A 4 -16.30 -18.42 -2.50
N ARG A 5 -16.30 -18.89 -1.25
CA ARG A 5 -15.67 -18.20 -0.10
C ARG A 5 -14.17 -18.00 -0.23
N PHE A 6 -13.51 -18.70 -1.16
CA PHE A 6 -12.08 -18.57 -1.46
C PHE A 6 -11.81 -17.73 -2.71
N ASP A 7 -12.83 -17.08 -3.30
CA ASP A 7 -12.64 -16.14 -4.41
C ASP A 7 -11.96 -14.86 -3.94
N SER A 8 -10.63 -14.95 -3.86
CA SER A 8 -9.76 -13.86 -3.42
C SER A 8 -9.71 -12.71 -4.42
N ARG A 9 -9.99 -12.98 -5.70
CA ARG A 9 -9.94 -11.98 -6.77
C ARG A 9 -11.11 -11.01 -6.65
N ALA A 10 -12.33 -11.55 -6.54
CA ALA A 10 -13.52 -10.72 -6.34
C ALA A 10 -13.49 -9.97 -5.00
N ALA A 11 -12.92 -10.59 -3.96
CA ALA A 11 -12.75 -9.95 -2.67
C ALA A 11 -11.72 -8.81 -2.69
N ALA A 12 -10.60 -8.99 -3.40
CA ALA A 12 -9.53 -8.01 -3.53
C ALA A 12 -9.94 -6.73 -4.29
N ASP A 13 -10.98 -6.79 -5.14
CA ASP A 13 -11.54 -5.62 -5.82
C ASP A 13 -12.37 -4.71 -4.90
N LYS A 14 -12.52 -5.06 -3.62
CA LYS A 14 -13.18 -4.22 -2.61
C LYS A 14 -12.13 -3.61 -1.67
N PRO A 15 -12.03 -2.27 -1.55
CA PRO A 15 -11.09 -1.65 -0.62
C PRO A 15 -11.33 -2.10 0.82
N GLN A 16 -10.26 -2.47 1.51
CA GLN A 16 -10.28 -2.77 2.94
C GLN A 16 -9.51 -1.72 3.72
N ALA A 17 -9.97 -1.42 4.93
CA ALA A 17 -9.38 -0.37 5.74
C ALA A 17 -8.16 -0.89 6.51
N MET A 18 -6.98 -0.39 6.17
CA MET A 18 -5.73 -0.66 6.87
C MET A 18 -5.47 0.42 7.91
N HIS A 19 -5.34 0.05 9.19
CA HIS A 19 -4.93 0.98 10.25
C HIS A 19 -3.44 1.31 10.10
N ILE A 20 -3.16 2.60 9.87
CA ILE A 20 -1.79 3.11 9.73
C ILE A 20 -1.05 2.99 11.05
N LYS A 21 0.18 2.50 11.00
CA LYS A 21 1.11 2.47 12.12
C LYS A 21 2.22 3.49 11.93
N SER A 22 2.67 4.10 13.02
CA SER A 22 3.80 5.01 13.02
C SER A 22 5.06 4.31 12.52
N PRO A 23 5.78 4.87 11.54
CA PRO A 23 7.04 4.30 11.06
C PRO A 23 8.15 4.38 12.14
N VAL A 24 7.96 5.16 13.20
CA VAL A 24 8.96 5.34 14.27
C VAL A 24 8.91 4.21 15.30
N ASN A 25 7.70 3.79 15.69
CA ASN A 25 7.49 2.90 16.83
C ASN A 25 6.49 1.76 16.59
N GLY A 26 5.93 1.67 15.38
CA GLY A 26 4.97 0.63 14.99
C GLY A 26 3.60 0.71 15.68
N LYS A 27 3.33 1.75 16.49
CA LYS A 27 2.05 1.92 17.17
C LYS A 27 0.99 2.47 16.22
N PRO A 28 -0.28 2.09 16.37
CA PRO A 28 -1.36 2.62 15.54
C PRO A 28 -1.52 4.13 15.70
N LEU A 29 -1.79 4.83 14.60
CA LEU A 29 -2.02 6.27 14.56
C LEU A 29 -3.51 6.60 14.66
N TYR A 30 -3.81 7.72 15.31
CA TYR A 30 -5.15 8.22 15.55
C TYR A 30 -5.18 9.73 15.35
N ASP A 31 -6.28 10.26 14.86
CA ASP A 31 -6.50 11.71 14.68
C ASP A 31 -6.47 12.42 16.03
N ASP A 32 -5.51 13.34 16.21
CA ASP A 32 -5.20 14.01 17.49
C ASP A 32 -5.10 13.07 18.71
N GLY A 33 -4.74 11.79 18.48
CA GLY A 33 -4.66 10.77 19.53
C GLY A 33 -6.02 10.21 19.99
N ASP A 34 -7.13 10.60 19.37
CA ASP A 34 -8.47 10.09 19.67
C ASP A 34 -8.63 8.64 19.18
N LYS A 35 -8.67 7.70 20.13
CA LYS A 35 -8.78 6.26 19.83
C LYS A 35 -10.05 5.86 19.08
N SER A 36 -11.07 6.72 19.02
CA SER A 36 -12.28 6.49 18.23
C SER A 36 -12.09 6.82 16.74
N LYS A 37 -11.01 7.50 16.37
CA LYS A 37 -10.69 7.97 15.02
C LYS A 37 -9.35 7.41 14.53
N PRO A 38 -9.27 6.10 14.24
CA PRO A 38 -8.07 5.51 13.68
C PRO A 38 -7.75 6.12 12.31
N CYS A 39 -6.48 6.49 12.10
CA CYS A 39 -5.98 6.88 10.78
C CYS A 39 -5.88 5.64 9.89
N ARG A 40 -6.57 5.63 8.76
CA ARG A 40 -6.61 4.46 7.86
C ARG A 40 -6.37 4.83 6.41
N VAL A 41 -5.86 3.84 5.68
CA VAL A 41 -5.82 3.85 4.21
C VAL A 41 -6.80 2.78 3.73
N LEU A 42 -7.59 3.10 2.71
CA LEU A 42 -8.44 2.14 2.03
C LEU A 42 -7.61 1.49 0.91
N VAL A 43 -7.40 0.18 0.98
CA VAL A 43 -6.45 -0.53 0.11
C VAL A 43 -7.14 -1.67 -0.62
N TYR A 44 -6.99 -1.74 -1.94
CA TYR A 44 -7.37 -2.89 -2.76
C TYR A 44 -6.36 -4.03 -2.60
N GLY A 45 -6.84 -5.27 -2.68
CA GLY A 45 -5.97 -6.45 -2.69
C GLY A 45 -5.26 -6.61 -4.04
N ILE A 46 -4.05 -7.18 -4.02
CA ILE A 46 -3.23 -7.33 -5.24
C ILE A 46 -3.78 -8.34 -6.25
N GLU A 47 -4.67 -9.24 -5.82
CA GLU A 47 -5.25 -10.31 -6.65
C GLU A 47 -6.47 -9.87 -7.47
N GLY A 48 -7.01 -8.69 -7.17
CA GLY A 48 -8.10 -8.08 -7.91
C GLY A 48 -7.64 -7.55 -9.26
N ASN A 49 -8.58 -7.13 -10.11
CA ASN A 49 -8.27 -6.58 -11.43
C ASN A 49 -7.35 -5.36 -11.33
N ARG A 50 -7.67 -4.44 -10.41
CA ARG A 50 -6.86 -3.23 -10.16
C ARG A 50 -5.45 -3.58 -9.65
N GLY A 51 -5.36 -4.61 -8.80
CA GLY A 51 -4.11 -5.19 -8.33
C GLY A 51 -3.22 -5.70 -9.46
N GLN A 52 -3.78 -6.53 -10.33
CA GLN A 52 -3.07 -7.12 -11.46
C GLN A 52 -2.66 -6.09 -12.52
N ASP A 53 -3.49 -5.08 -12.76
CA ASP A 53 -3.17 -3.96 -13.65
C ASP A 53 -1.98 -3.16 -13.12
N ALA A 54 -1.96 -2.85 -11.81
CA ALA A 54 -0.85 -2.16 -11.16
C ALA A 54 0.47 -2.94 -11.26
N VAL A 55 0.44 -4.25 -10.97
CA VAL A 55 1.60 -5.14 -11.10
C VAL A 55 2.10 -5.19 -12.56
N THR A 56 1.17 -5.32 -13.52
CA THR A 56 1.51 -5.36 -14.95
C THR A 56 2.16 -4.06 -15.40
N ALA A 57 1.61 -2.90 -14.99
CA ALA A 57 2.17 -1.60 -15.28
C ALA A 57 3.57 -1.43 -14.67
N ALA A 58 3.76 -1.82 -13.40
CA ALA A 58 5.04 -1.78 -12.72
C ALA A 58 6.09 -2.69 -13.39
N GLN A 59 5.70 -3.90 -13.81
CA GLN A 59 6.59 -4.81 -14.54
C GLN A 59 7.01 -4.24 -15.89
N ARG A 60 6.08 -3.65 -16.66
CA ARG A 60 6.38 -2.99 -17.94
C ARG A 60 7.34 -1.82 -17.75
N ALA A 61 7.14 -0.99 -16.71
CA ALA A 61 8.05 0.09 -16.39
C ALA A 61 9.46 -0.43 -16.08
N ARG A 62 9.57 -1.45 -15.22
CA ARG A 62 10.85 -2.09 -14.86
C ARG A 62 11.58 -2.72 -16.06
N MET A 63 10.85 -3.27 -17.03
CA MET A 63 11.47 -3.82 -18.25
C MET A 63 12.08 -2.74 -19.13
N LYS A 64 11.37 -1.60 -19.30
CA LYS A 64 11.91 -0.44 -20.04
C LYS A 64 13.16 0.13 -19.39
N ASP A 65 13.18 0.23 -18.06
CA ASP A 65 14.33 0.75 -17.32
C ASP A 65 15.52 -0.22 -17.32
N ARG A 66 15.27 -1.54 -17.33
CA ARG A 66 16.31 -2.59 -17.38
C ARG A 66 17.06 -2.69 -18.71
N GLU A 67 16.48 -2.22 -19.80
CA GLU A 67 17.20 -2.15 -21.08
C GLU A 67 18.26 -1.04 -21.08
N ALA A 68 18.13 -0.04 -20.19
CA ALA A 68 19.08 1.06 -20.07
C ALA A 68 20.26 0.76 -19.11
N ASP A 69 20.06 -0.06 -18.06
CA ASP A 69 21.02 -0.10 -16.94
C ASP A 69 21.25 -1.49 -16.32
N ARG A 70 21.73 -2.44 -17.13
CA ARG A 70 21.80 -3.87 -16.76
C ARG A 70 22.83 -4.21 -15.67
N ASN A 71 23.74 -3.30 -15.32
CA ASN A 71 24.89 -3.58 -14.45
C ASN A 71 25.05 -2.65 -13.24
N GLU A 72 24.17 -1.66 -13.05
CA GLU A 72 24.28 -0.75 -11.91
C GLU A 72 23.44 -1.21 -10.69
N PRO A 73 23.99 -1.16 -9.47
CA PRO A 73 23.22 -1.39 -8.26
C PRO A 73 22.14 -0.33 -8.11
N ARG A 74 20.88 -0.74 -7.94
CA ARG A 74 19.79 0.20 -7.63
C ARG A 74 19.96 0.77 -6.24
N SER A 75 19.89 2.09 -6.14
CA SER A 75 19.85 2.83 -4.89
C SER A 75 18.55 2.54 -4.12
N LEU A 76 18.59 2.75 -2.80
CA LEU A 76 17.41 2.63 -1.95
C LEU A 76 16.26 3.55 -2.42
N SER A 77 16.62 4.73 -2.96
CA SER A 77 15.65 5.69 -3.48
C SER A 77 14.92 5.19 -4.72
N GLU A 78 15.62 4.53 -5.64
CA GLU A 78 14.99 3.93 -6.82
C GLU A 78 14.10 2.75 -6.45
N ILE A 79 14.52 1.95 -5.46
CA ILE A 79 13.69 0.86 -4.92
C ILE A 79 12.40 1.45 -4.31
N GLN A 80 12.53 2.47 -3.45
CA GLN A 80 11.39 3.18 -2.85
C GLN A 80 10.45 3.73 -3.93
N ALA A 81 10.97 4.47 -4.92
CA ALA A 81 10.17 5.05 -5.98
C ALA A 81 9.44 3.99 -6.80
N GLY A 82 10.10 2.85 -7.06
CA GLY A 82 9.49 1.69 -7.71
C GLY A 82 8.35 1.08 -6.89
N MET A 83 8.49 1.01 -5.57
CA MET A 83 7.42 0.54 -4.68
C MET A 83 6.25 1.54 -4.61
N VAL A 84 6.53 2.84 -4.49
CA VAL A 84 5.50 3.89 -4.47
C VAL A 84 4.63 3.81 -5.74
N LYS A 85 5.26 3.72 -6.92
CA LYS A 85 4.55 3.59 -8.20
C LYS A 85 3.74 2.31 -8.31
N GLU A 86 4.22 1.21 -7.75
CA GLU A 86 3.53 -0.08 -7.79
C GLU A 86 2.29 -0.11 -6.86
N PHE A 87 2.38 0.53 -5.68
CA PHE A 87 1.34 0.43 -4.64
C PHE A 87 0.41 1.64 -4.54
N ALA A 88 0.78 2.82 -5.06
CA ALA A 88 -0.11 3.97 -5.10
C ALA A 88 -1.44 3.69 -5.80
N PRO A 89 -1.47 2.96 -6.94
CA PRO A 89 -2.73 2.62 -7.60
C PRO A 89 -3.66 1.74 -6.74
N LEU A 90 -3.19 1.10 -5.67
CA LEU A 90 -4.02 0.27 -4.80
C LEU A 90 -4.68 1.04 -3.66
N ILE A 91 -4.38 2.33 -3.50
CA ILE A 91 -5.05 3.18 -2.53
C ILE A 91 -6.34 3.73 -3.14
N ALA A 92 -7.46 3.53 -2.45
CA ALA A 92 -8.77 4.05 -2.82
C ALA A 92 -9.11 5.38 -2.10
N GLY A 93 -8.35 5.72 -1.06
CA GLY A 93 -8.57 6.91 -0.24
C GLY A 93 -8.11 6.71 1.20
N PHE A 94 -8.50 7.65 2.05
CA PHE A 94 -8.03 7.76 3.42
C PHE A 94 -9.18 8.06 4.40
N GLU A 95 -9.03 7.61 5.64
CA GLU A 95 -9.93 7.97 6.75
C GLU A 95 -9.11 8.61 7.87
N ASN A 96 -9.54 9.76 8.37
CA ASN A 96 -8.87 10.49 9.46
C ASN A 96 -7.38 10.78 9.18
N VAL A 97 -7.04 11.11 7.93
CA VAL A 97 -5.71 11.53 7.50
C VAL A 97 -5.84 12.86 6.77
N ASN A 98 -5.04 13.84 7.18
CA ASN A 98 -4.99 15.14 6.54
C ASN A 98 -3.65 15.37 5.84
N ARG A 99 -3.70 16.06 4.71
CA ARG A 99 -2.54 16.65 4.04
C ARG A 99 -2.57 18.16 4.27
N GLY A 100 -1.89 18.61 5.33
CA GLY A 100 -2.05 19.97 5.83
C GLY A 100 -3.47 20.18 6.36
N ASP A 101 -4.16 21.21 5.89
CA ASP A 101 -5.51 21.58 6.38
C ASP A 101 -6.66 20.88 5.66
N LYS A 102 -6.36 19.92 4.76
CA LYS A 102 -7.38 19.23 3.96
C LYS A 102 -7.34 17.72 4.19
N PRO A 103 -8.50 17.05 4.21
CA PRO A 103 -8.56 15.58 4.16
C PRO A 103 -7.80 15.05 2.94
N ALA A 104 -6.98 14.02 3.15
CA ALA A 104 -6.27 13.34 2.08
C ALA A 104 -7.25 12.55 1.19
N THR A 105 -6.97 12.52 -0.10
CA THR A 105 -7.79 11.89 -1.15
C THR A 105 -7.00 10.81 -1.88
N GLU A 106 -7.64 10.04 -2.77
CA GLU A 106 -6.97 9.05 -3.62
C GLU A 106 -5.78 9.65 -4.40
N GLU A 107 -5.88 10.91 -4.84
CA GLU A 107 -4.80 11.62 -5.56
C GLU A 107 -3.55 11.85 -4.70
N ASP A 108 -3.67 11.77 -3.39
CA ASP A 108 -2.57 11.95 -2.43
C ASP A 108 -1.80 10.65 -2.14
N ALA A 109 -2.14 9.54 -2.81
CA ALA A 109 -1.52 8.23 -2.60
C ALA A 109 0.01 8.25 -2.71
N GLU A 110 0.56 8.83 -3.78
CA GLU A 110 2.03 8.89 -3.98
C GLU A 110 2.71 9.75 -2.91
N TRP A 111 2.10 10.87 -2.52
CA TRP A 111 2.59 11.72 -1.44
C TRP A 111 2.71 10.93 -0.14
N PHE A 112 1.63 10.24 0.24
CA PHE A 112 1.57 9.48 1.49
C PHE A 112 2.65 8.38 1.51
N LEU A 113 2.75 7.59 0.45
CA LEU A 113 3.72 6.49 0.36
C LEU A 113 5.17 6.98 0.31
N GLY A 114 5.41 8.23 -0.10
CA GLY A 114 6.72 8.86 -0.16
C GLY A 114 7.19 9.53 1.14
N LEU A 115 6.36 9.62 2.18
CA LEU A 115 6.70 10.35 3.42
C LEU A 115 7.86 9.76 4.22
N ASN A 116 8.14 8.46 4.06
CA ASN A 116 9.23 7.77 4.73
C ASN A 116 9.88 6.76 3.78
N PHE A 117 11.19 6.57 3.95
CA PHE A 117 11.94 5.57 3.20
C PHE A 117 11.72 4.17 3.80
N ILE A 118 11.71 3.16 2.92
CA ILE A 118 11.85 1.76 3.30
C ILE A 118 13.06 1.57 4.22
N GLY A 119 12.89 0.73 5.24
CA GLY A 119 13.91 0.45 6.24
C GLY A 119 14.09 -1.05 6.45
N GLY A 120 15.20 -1.46 7.05
CA GLY A 120 15.48 -2.87 7.34
C GLY A 120 14.81 -3.41 8.62
N ASN A 121 14.07 -2.58 9.37
CA ASN A 121 13.52 -2.92 10.67
C ASN A 121 12.01 -3.19 10.57
N ALA A 122 11.62 -4.44 10.81
CA ALA A 122 10.22 -4.88 10.78
C ALA A 122 9.30 -4.14 11.77
N LYS A 123 9.84 -3.48 12.81
CA LYS A 123 9.06 -2.65 13.76
C LYS A 123 8.88 -1.20 13.29
N GLN A 124 9.56 -0.81 12.22
CA GLN A 124 9.65 0.55 11.69
C GLN A 124 9.39 0.54 10.18
N GLN A 125 8.27 -0.07 9.80
CA GLN A 125 7.89 -0.18 8.40
C GLN A 125 7.50 1.18 7.85
N SER A 126 8.01 1.48 6.66
CA SER A 126 7.51 2.58 5.84
C SER A 126 6.03 2.38 5.50
N PHE A 127 5.35 3.45 5.10
CA PHE A 127 3.94 3.37 4.70
C PHE A 127 3.76 2.51 3.45
N VAL A 128 4.72 2.53 2.52
CA VAL A 128 4.70 1.66 1.34
C VAL A 128 4.90 0.19 1.69
N GLU A 129 5.71 -0.13 2.70
CA GLU A 129 5.81 -1.50 3.20
C GLU A 129 4.52 -1.96 3.87
N GLN A 130 3.89 -1.10 4.68
CA GLN A 130 2.61 -1.41 5.31
C GLN A 130 1.52 -1.69 4.26
N VAL A 131 1.40 -0.83 3.23
CA VAL A 131 0.42 -1.02 2.15
C VAL A 131 0.72 -2.28 1.32
N ARG A 132 1.99 -2.54 0.98
CA ARG A 132 2.38 -3.78 0.28
C ARG A 132 1.96 -5.01 1.07
N ASP A 133 2.35 -5.07 2.34
CA ASP A 133 2.12 -6.23 3.18
C ASP A 133 0.61 -6.45 3.36
N PHE A 134 -0.16 -5.38 3.53
CA PHE A 134 -1.62 -5.46 3.62
C PHE A 134 -2.27 -5.94 2.32
N ALA A 135 -1.88 -5.38 1.16
CA ALA A 135 -2.45 -5.71 -0.15
C ALA A 135 -2.12 -7.14 -0.62
N THR A 136 -0.99 -7.69 -0.18
CA THR A 136 -0.52 -9.03 -0.57
C THR A 136 -1.02 -10.13 0.36
N ASP A 137 -1.43 -9.80 1.59
CA ASP A 137 -1.99 -10.76 2.53
C ASP A 137 -3.49 -10.98 2.29
N ARG A 138 -3.82 -12.18 1.79
CA ARG A 138 -5.19 -12.63 1.54
C ARG A 138 -6.08 -12.56 2.78
N GLY A 139 -5.52 -12.69 3.98
CA GLY A 139 -6.28 -12.59 5.24
C GLY A 139 -7.01 -11.26 5.39
N ASN A 140 -6.48 -10.18 4.80
CA ASN A 140 -7.04 -8.84 4.93
C ASN A 140 -8.30 -8.61 4.09
N TYR A 141 -8.52 -9.38 3.02
CA TYR A 141 -9.66 -9.22 2.12
C TYR A 141 -10.50 -10.48 1.94
N LEU A 142 -9.99 -11.68 2.22
CA LEU A 142 -10.81 -12.89 2.23
C LEU A 142 -11.67 -13.01 3.49
N GLY A 143 -11.21 -12.49 4.63
CA GLY A 143 -12.00 -12.15 5.84
C GLY A 143 -12.95 -13.19 6.48
N ASN A 144 -13.20 -14.36 5.87
CA ASN A 144 -14.23 -15.32 6.26
C ASN A 144 -13.80 -16.76 5.90
N VAL A 145 -12.72 -17.26 6.53
CA VAL A 145 -12.42 -18.70 6.54
C VAL A 145 -12.45 -19.24 7.96
#